data_AF-A0A7K9VKF4-F1
#
_entry.id   AF-A0A7K9VKF4-F1
#
_cell.length_a   1.000
_cell.length_b   1.000
_cell.length_c   1.000
_cell.angle_alpha   90.00
_cell.angle_beta   90.00
_cell.angle_gamma   90.00
#
_symmetry.space_group_name_H-M   'P 1'
#
loop_
_entity.id
_entity.type
_entity.pdbx_description
1 polymer ?
#
loop_
_entity_poly.entity_id
_entity_poly.type
_entity_poly.pdbx_seq_one_letter_code
_entity_poly.pdbx_strand_id
1 'polypeptide(L)'
;LAPVRYTGVSGAPFRQEQHRRAVPPGQEEAVTMTVAYAEYGPHVGDQDALKLTVAGTVEETGQVVAKELRVRLQAPDLTLTV
;
A
#
# COMPACT_ATOMS: atom_id res chain seq x y z
N LEU A 1 -0.72 -0.06 5.14
CA LEU A 1 -1.18 -1.10 4.18
C LEU A 1 -2.26 -1.94 4.83
N ALA A 2 -3.38 -2.13 4.13
CA ALA A 2 -4.51 -2.93 4.61
C ALA A 2 -5.08 -3.79 3.45
N PRO A 3 -5.76 -4.91 3.74
CA PRO A 3 -6.52 -5.62 2.73
C PRO A 3 -7.80 -4.84 2.43
N VAL A 4 -8.28 -4.92 1.19
CA VAL A 4 -9.56 -4.36 0.78
C VAL A 4 -10.32 -5.39 -0.06
N ARG A 5 -11.53 -5.71 0.39
CA ARG A 5 -12.41 -6.65 -0.31
C ARG A 5 -12.83 -6.07 -1.65
N TYR A 6 -13.28 -6.92 -2.58
CA TYR A 6 -13.82 -6.46 -3.86
C TYR A 6 -15.00 -5.48 -3.68
N THR A 7 -15.75 -5.59 -2.58
CA THR A 7 -16.84 -4.69 -2.18
C THR A 7 -16.37 -3.30 -1.72
N GLY A 8 -15.05 -3.08 -1.57
CA GLY A 8 -14.48 -1.82 -1.07
C GLY A 8 -14.31 -1.77 0.45
N VAL A 9 -14.81 -2.78 1.19
CA VAL A 9 -14.61 -2.88 2.64
C VAL A 9 -13.13 -3.07 2.95
N SER A 10 -12.55 -2.12 3.68
CA SER A 10 -11.15 -2.19 4.13
C SER A 10 -11.05 -2.97 5.44
N GLY A 11 -10.10 -3.91 5.52
CA GLY A 11 -9.76 -4.59 6.76
C GLY A 11 -8.77 -3.80 7.61
N ALA A 12 -8.35 -4.41 8.73
CA ALA A 12 -7.35 -3.82 9.61
C ALA A 12 -5.99 -3.66 8.91
N PRO A 13 -5.25 -2.56 9.15
CA PRO A 13 -3.91 -2.41 8.63
C PRO A 13 -2.96 -3.42 9.29
N PHE A 14 -2.21 -4.16 8.47
CA PHE A 14 -1.22 -5.15 8.94
C PHE A 14 0.22 -4.66 8.83
N ARG A 15 0.47 -3.59 8.06
CA ARG A 15 1.78 -2.94 7.94
C ARG A 15 1.62 -1.43 7.99
N GLN A 16 2.37 -0.77 8.86
CA GLN A 16 2.36 0.68 9.02
C GLN A 16 3.79 1.17 9.26
N GLU A 17 4.15 2.28 8.62
CA GLU A 17 5.47 2.89 8.76
C GLU A 17 5.28 4.41 8.88
N GLN A 18 6.13 5.06 9.66
CA GLN A 18 6.15 6.50 9.85
C GLN A 18 7.58 7.00 9.66
N HIS A 19 7.73 8.06 8.89
CA HIS A 19 9.03 8.65 8.59
C HIS A 19 8.96 10.16 8.80
N ARG A 20 10.00 10.71 9.41
CA ARG A 20 10.30 12.15 9.41
C ARG A 20 11.55 12.36 8.57
N ARG A 21 11.48 13.30 7.63
CA ARG A 21 12.51 13.54 6.62
C ARG A 21 12.62 15.02 6.31
N ALA A 22 13.83 15.45 5.95
CA ALA A 22 14.08 16.79 5.45
C ALA A 22 14.42 16.68 3.95
N VAL A 23 13.54 17.20 3.10
CA VAL A 23 13.71 17.18 1.65
C VAL A 23 14.19 18.57 1.19
N PRO A 24 15.43 18.70 0.67
CA PRO A 24 15.93 19.97 0.18
C PRO A 24 15.12 20.50 -1.02
N PRO A 25 15.17 21.82 -1.29
CA PRO A 25 14.50 22.40 -2.44
C PRO A 25 14.92 21.73 -3.76
N GLY A 26 13.92 21.37 -4.58
CA GLY A 26 14.15 20.75 -5.89
C GLY A 26 14.65 19.31 -5.85
N GLN A 27 14.68 18.67 -4.68
CA GLN A 27 15.02 17.26 -4.53
C GLN A 27 13.78 16.40 -4.36
N GLU A 28 13.93 15.11 -4.67
CA GLU A 28 12.93 14.07 -4.42
C GLU A 28 13.53 13.00 -3.51
N GLU A 29 12.75 12.50 -2.57
CA GLU A 29 13.13 11.38 -1.72
C GLU A 29 12.13 10.24 -1.88
N ALA A 30 12.64 9.04 -2.16
CA ALA A 30 11.83 7.84 -2.29
C ALA A 30 11.82 7.05 -0.97
N VAL A 31 10.62 6.72 -0.48
CA VAL A 31 10.43 5.79 0.64
C VAL A 31 9.98 4.45 0.10
N THR A 32 10.75 3.40 0.39
CA THR A 32 10.44 2.03 -0.06
C THR A 32 9.98 1.18 1.11
N MET A 33 8.84 0.51 0.95
CA MET A 33 8.30 -0.47 1.88
C MET A 33 8.21 -1.82 1.16
N THR A 34 9.09 -2.75 1.51
CA THR A 34 9.03 -4.13 1.01
C THR A 34 8.06 -4.94 1.87
N VAL A 35 7.16 -5.69 1.24
CA VAL A 35 6.15 -6.51 1.93
C VAL A 35 6.22 -7.93 1.39
N ALA A 36 6.60 -8.87 2.24
CA ALA A 36 6.73 -10.27 1.86
C ALA A 36 5.36 -10.97 1.80
N TYR A 37 5.26 -12.05 1.01
CA TYR A 37 4.04 -12.86 0.92
C TYR A 37 3.56 -13.36 2.28
N ALA A 38 4.46 -13.76 3.16
CA ALA A 38 4.11 -14.21 4.51
C ALA A 38 3.42 -13.12 5.35
N GLU A 39 3.67 -11.84 5.06
CA GLU A 39 3.02 -10.71 5.75
C GLU A 39 1.63 -10.43 5.17
N TYR A 40 1.46 -10.40 3.85
CA TYR A 40 0.19 -10.00 3.24
C TYR A 40 -0.76 -11.17 2.93
N GLY A 41 -0.23 -12.36 2.69
CA GLY A 41 -0.96 -13.55 2.26
C GLY A 41 -2.15 -13.94 3.16
N PRO A 42 -1.99 -13.95 4.49
CA PRO A 42 -3.10 -14.26 5.40
C PRO A 42 -4.27 -13.25 5.37
N HIS A 43 -4.06 -12.07 4.79
CA HIS A 43 -5.03 -10.97 4.81
C HIS A 43 -5.83 -10.83 3.51
N VAL A 44 -5.46 -11.56 2.45
CA VAL A 44 -6.03 -11.41 1.10
C VAL A 44 -6.57 -12.74 0.58
N GLY A 45 -7.82 -12.74 0.14
CA GLY A 45 -8.41 -13.83 -0.65
C GLY A 45 -8.42 -13.53 -2.15
N ASP A 46 -9.05 -14.41 -2.94
CA ASP A 46 -9.00 -14.42 -4.41
C ASP A 46 -9.42 -13.11 -5.11
N GLN A 47 -10.37 -12.37 -4.53
CA GLN A 47 -10.88 -11.11 -5.09
C GLN A 47 -10.46 -9.87 -4.27
N ASP A 48 -9.60 -10.08 -3.29
CA ASP A 48 -9.12 -9.00 -2.46
C ASP A 48 -7.98 -8.25 -3.15
N ALA A 49 -7.76 -7.02 -2.69
CA ALA A 49 -6.66 -6.20 -3.11
C ALA A 49 -5.94 -5.66 -1.88
N LEU A 50 -4.76 -5.10 -2.09
CA LEU A 50 -4.04 -4.34 -1.09
C LEU A 50 -4.30 -2.85 -1.29
N LYS A 51 -4.51 -2.14 -0.19
CA LYS A 51 -4.74 -0.69 -0.16
C LYS A 51 -3.61 -0.01 0.60
N LEU A 52 -2.81 0.75 -0.13
CA LEU A 52 -1.74 1.57 0.40
C LEU A 52 -2.24 3.01 0.51
N THR A 53 -2.37 3.48 1.75
CA THR A 53 -2.66 4.89 2.05
C THR A 53 -1.38 5.53 2.56
N VAL A 54 -0.98 6.64 1.94
CA VAL A 54 0.16 7.46 2.34
C VAL A 54 -0.36 8.85 2.65
N ALA A 55 0.02 9.38 3.80
CA ALA A 55 -0.24 10.75 4.18
C ALA A 55 1.06 11.40 4.65
N GLY A 56 1.24 12.67 4.33
CA GLY A 56 2.39 13.47 4.72
C GLY A 56 1.94 14.87 5.11
N THR A 57 2.62 15.42 6.10
CA THR A 57 2.43 16.80 6.54
C THR A 57 3.76 17.52 6.43
N VAL A 58 3.75 18.70 5.81
CA VAL A 58 4.90 19.62 5.80
C VAL A 58 4.84 20.41 7.10
N GLU A 59 5.82 20.26 7.98
CA GLU A 59 5.80 20.87 9.31
C GLU A 59 5.89 22.39 9.26
N GLU A 60 6.61 22.94 8.29
CA GLU A 60 6.85 24.37 8.13
C GLU A 60 5.62 25.14 7.64
N THR A 61 4.81 24.52 6.77
CA THR A 61 3.64 25.17 6.15
C THR A 61 2.31 24.63 6.67
N GLY A 62 2.32 23.51 7.37
CA GLY A 62 1.12 22.78 7.78
C GLY A 62 0.39 22.09 6.62
N GLN A 63 0.95 22.08 5.41
CA GLN A 63 0.32 21.47 4.25
C GLN A 63 0.22 19.96 4.43
N VAL A 64 -0.97 19.41 4.19
CA VAL A 64 -1.22 17.96 4.22
C VAL A 64 -1.42 17.44 2.80
N VAL A 65 -0.74 16.35 2.48
CA VAL A 65 -0.92 15.60 1.23
C VAL A 65 -1.27 14.16 1.58
N ALA A 66 -2.21 13.59 0.83
CA ALA A 66 -2.58 12.19 0.98
C ALA A 66 -2.80 11.56 -0.38
N LYS A 67 -2.43 10.29 -0.51
CA LYS A 67 -2.65 9.50 -1.72
C LYS A 67 -3.00 8.07 -1.32
N GLU A 68 -3.91 7.49 -2.07
CA GLU A 68 -4.27 6.08 -1.97
C GLU A 68 -3.91 5.36 -3.27
N LEU A 69 -3.37 4.15 -3.14
CA LEU A 69 -3.11 3.24 -4.23
C LEU A 69 -3.71 1.87 -3.90
N ARG A 70 -4.44 1.29 -4.86
CA ARG A 70 -4.99 -0.07 -4.75
C ARG A 70 -4.26 -1.00 -5.71
N VAL A 71 -3.73 -2.10 -5.19
CA VAL A 71 -2.98 -3.11 -5.94
C VAL A 71 -3.73 -4.42 -5.90
N ARG A 72 -4.09 -4.96 -7.07
CA ARG A 72 -4.69 -6.29 -7.18
C ARG A 72 -3.57 -7.33 -7.32
N LEU A 73 -3.73 -8.45 -6.62
CA LEU A 73 -2.84 -9.60 -6.75
C LEU A 73 -3.39 -10.47 -7.88
N GLN A 74 -2.56 -10.82 -8.84
CA GLN A 74 -2.95 -11.70 -9.94
C GLN A 74 -2.53 -13.13 -9.58
N ALA A 75 -3.51 -14.03 -9.51
CA ALA A 75 -3.23 -15.46 -9.48
C ALA A 75 -2.63 -15.88 -10.83
N PRO A 76 -1.66 -16.82 -10.85
CA PRO A 76 -1.12 -17.33 -12.10
C PRO A 76 -2.21 -18.05 -12.89
N ASP A 77 -2.18 -17.90 -14.21
CA ASP A 77 -3.11 -18.59 -15.11
C ASP A 77 -2.82 -20.09 -15.14
N LEU A 78 -3.88 -20.91 -15.07
CA LEU A 78 -3.77 -22.35 -15.23
C LEU A 78 -3.99 -22.71 -16.71
N THR A 79 -3.03 -23.39 -17.33
CA THR A 79 -3.18 -23.91 -18.70
C THR A 79 -3.65 -25.36 -18.65
N LEU A 80 -4.85 -25.64 -19.18
CA LEU A 80 -5.37 -27.00 -19.34
C LEU A 80 -4.96 -27.52 -20.73
N THR A 81 -4.40 -28.73 -20.77
CA THR A 81 -4.04 -29.44 -22.00
C THR A 81 -4.88 -30.72 -22.13
N VAL A 82 -5.21 -31.10 -23.37
CA VAL A 82 -6.02 -32.28 -23.72
C VAL A 82 -5.12 -33.47 -24.01
#